data_AF-A0A0P9E3N8-F1
#
_entry.id   AF-A0A0P9E3N8-F1
#
_cell.length_a   1.000
_cell.length_b   1.000
_cell.length_c   1.000
_cell.angle_alpha   90.00
_cell.angle_beta   90.00
_cell.angle_gamma   90.00
#
_symmetry.space_group_name_H-M   'P 1'
#
loop_
_entity.id
_entity.type
_entity.pdbx_description
1 polymer ?
#
loop_
_entity_poly.entity_id
_entity_poly.type
_entity_poly.pdbx_seq_one_letter_code
_entity_poly.pdbx_strand_id
1 'polypeptide(L)' 'MRAGAIFLAFFLLFTCASIAVPVPLFPGNMVQTWLDVPYINAIVNGLTYGFITWILFFFVSRRIEKSVE' A
#
# COMPACT_ATOMS: atom_id res chain seq x y z
N MET A 1 3.57 -9.16 16.81
CA MET A 1 4.05 -7.93 16.13
C MET A 1 4.54 -8.22 14.70
N ARG A 2 3.65 -8.66 13.77
CA ARG A 2 4.03 -8.90 12.36
C ARG A 2 3.36 -7.95 11.37
N ALA A 3 2.25 -7.33 11.77
CA ALA A 3 1.43 -6.52 10.88
C ALA A 3 2.12 -5.23 10.42
N GLY A 4 2.83 -4.53 11.31
CA GLY A 4 3.59 -3.32 10.94
C GLY A 4 4.73 -3.57 9.95
N ALA A 5 5.40 -4.72 10.05
CA ALA A 5 6.46 -5.11 9.11
C ALA A 5 5.90 -5.43 7.71
N ILE A 6 4.73 -6.08 7.66
CA ILE A 6 4.01 -6.34 6.40
C ILE A 6 3.63 -5.02 5.74
N PHE A 7 3.03 -4.09 6.50
CA PHE A 7 2.71 -2.76 5.98
C PHE A 7 3.94 -2.07 5.40
N LEU A 8 5.04 -2.01 6.16
CA LEU A 8 6.27 -1.34 5.73
C LEU A 8 6.87 -1.98 4.46
N ALA A 9 6.89 -3.31 4.38
CA ALA A 9 7.42 -4.02 3.22
C ALA A 9 6.60 -3.73 1.95
N PHE A 10 5.26 -3.79 2.05
CA PHE A 10 4.39 -3.48 0.91
C PHE A 10 4.40 -1.99 0.57
N PHE A 11 4.44 -1.11 1.57
CA PHE A 11 4.59 0.33 1.38
C PHE A 11 5.84 0.65 0.54
N LEU A 12 7.00 0.12 0.93
CA LEU A 12 8.26 0.33 0.20
C LEU A 12 8.19 -0.26 -1.21
N LEU A 13 7.66 -1.47 -1.34
CA LEU A 13 7.54 -2.14 -2.64
C LEU A 13 6.67 -1.33 -3.62
N PHE A 14 5.49 -0.89 -3.20
CA PHE A 14 4.59 -0.11 -4.05
C PHE A 14 5.08 1.31 -4.31
N THR A 15 5.78 1.93 -3.36
CA THR A 15 6.44 3.24 -3.55
C THR A 15 7.52 3.12 -4.61
N CYS A 16 8.44 2.16 -4.47
CA CYS A 16 9.51 1.93 -5.45
C CYS A 16 8.96 1.56 -6.82
N ALA A 17 7.94 0.69 -6.88
CA ALA A 17 7.29 0.31 -8.13
C ALA A 17 6.64 1.52 -8.82
N SER A 18 6.00 2.42 -8.07
CA SER A 18 5.39 3.65 -8.62
C SER A 18 6.42 4.66 -9.13
N ILE A 19 7.62 4.69 -8.55
CA ILE A 19 8.75 5.51 -9.04
C ILE A 19 9.33 4.88 -10.32
N ALA A 20 9.55 3.56 -10.31
CA ALA A 20 10.18 2.85 -11.42
C ALA A 20 9.27 2.74 -12.64
N VAL A 21 7.96 2.64 -12.44
CA VAL A 21 6.97 2.48 -13.51
C VAL A 21 5.88 3.53 -13.34
N PRO A 22 5.88 4.63 -14.12
CA PRO A 22 4.86 5.65 -14.08
C PRO A 22 3.57 5.14 -14.74
N VAL A 23 2.82 4.29 -14.04
CA VAL A 23 1.55 3.74 -14.53
C VAL A 23 0.40 4.63 -14.07
N PRO A 24 -0.49 5.09 -14.97
CA PRO A 24 -1.63 5.92 -14.62
C PRO A 24 -2.75 5.22 -13.85
N LEU A 25 -2.62 3.92 -13.57
CA LEU A 25 -3.64 3.09 -12.94
C LEU A 25 -3.71 3.24 -11.42
N PHE A 26 -2.78 3.98 -10.81
CA PHE A 26 -2.69 4.10 -9.37
C PHE A 26 -3.44 5.33 -8.83
N PRO A 27 -4.17 5.24 -7.69
CA PRO A 27 -4.96 6.35 -7.14
C PRO A 27 -4.13 7.60 -6.82
N GLY A 28 -2.82 7.46 -6.60
CA GLY A 28 -1.89 8.57 -6.42
C GLY A 28 -1.75 9.46 -7.65
N ASN A 29 -2.07 8.98 -8.87
CA ASN A 29 -2.11 9.84 -10.06
C ASN A 29 -3.16 10.94 -9.92
N MET A 30 -4.33 10.64 -9.32
CA MET A 30 -5.36 11.65 -9.08
C MET A 30 -4.87 12.73 -8.11
N VAL A 31 -4.16 12.31 -7.05
CA VAL A 31 -3.58 13.24 -6.07
C VAL A 31 -2.46 14.08 -6.69
N GLN A 32 -1.66 13.51 -7.58
CA GLN A 32 -0.65 14.26 -8.32
C GLN A 32 -1.26 15.29 -9.26
N THR A 33 -2.38 14.98 -9.92
CA THR A 33 -3.12 15.98 -10.72
C THR A 33 -3.65 17.14 -9.87
N TRP A 34 -3.92 16.93 -8.58
CA TRP A 34 -4.53 17.94 -7.71
C TRP A 34 -3.50 18.79 -6.96
N LEU A 35 -2.38 18.20 -6.56
CA LEU A 35 -1.34 18.88 -5.76
C LEU A 35 -0.12 19.32 -6.56
N ASP A 36 0.11 18.74 -7.76
CA ASP A 36 1.26 18.99 -8.64
C ASP A 36 2.64 18.92 -7.91
N VAL A 37 2.72 18.10 -6.87
CA VAL A 37 3.95 17.87 -6.10
C VAL A 37 4.71 16.67 -6.68
N PRO A 38 6.00 16.79 -7.01
CA PRO A 38 6.80 15.68 -7.52
C PRO A 38 6.85 14.53 -6.51
N TYR A 39 6.74 13.30 -7.01
CA TYR A 39 6.76 12.05 -6.22
C TYR A 39 5.61 11.83 -5.24
N ILE A 40 4.65 12.76 -5.10
CA ILE A 40 3.52 12.60 -4.16
C ILE A 40 2.68 11.35 -4.48
N ASN A 41 2.53 11.07 -5.78
CA ASN A 41 1.85 9.89 -6.29
C ASN A 41 2.45 8.59 -5.76
N ALA A 42 3.79 8.46 -5.79
CA ALA A 42 4.46 7.26 -5.33
C ALA A 42 4.23 7.02 -3.83
N ILE A 43 4.25 8.08 -3.02
CA ILE A 43 3.96 8.01 -1.58
C ILE A 43 2.50 7.62 -1.34
N VAL A 44 1.57 8.26 -2.05
CA VAL A 44 0.13 7.98 -1.94
C VAL A 44 -0.19 6.53 -2.35
N ASN A 45 0.46 6.03 -3.40
CA ASN A 45 0.31 4.65 -3.83
C ASN A 45 0.87 3.69 -2.80
N GLY A 46 2.10 3.95 -2.33
CA GLY A 46 2.72 3.19 -1.25
C GLY A 46 1.79 3.06 -0.05
N LEU A 47 1.25 4.19 0.41
CA LEU A 47 0.32 4.24 1.55
C LEU A 47 -0.96 3.47 1.25
N THR A 48 -1.60 3.74 0.11
CA THR A 48 -2.89 3.15 -0.24
C THR A 48 -2.78 1.63 -0.35
N TYR A 49 -1.84 1.13 -1.14
CA TYR A 49 -1.68 -0.30 -1.36
C TYR A 49 -1.09 -1.02 -0.16
N GLY A 50 -0.12 -0.41 0.53
CA GLY A 50 0.41 -0.93 1.78
C GLY A 50 -0.67 -1.06 2.86
N PHE A 51 -1.58 -0.10 2.95
CA PHE A 51 -2.69 -0.13 3.89
C PHE A 51 -3.73 -1.19 3.53
N ILE A 52 -4.10 -1.32 2.25
CA ILE A 52 -5.03 -2.36 1.78
C ILE A 52 -4.48 -3.75 2.06
N THR A 53 -3.21 -4.03 1.70
CA THR A 53 -2.61 -5.34 1.96
C THR A 53 -2.50 -5.63 3.45
N TRP A 54 -2.16 -4.62 4.26
CA TRP A 54 -2.12 -4.75 5.70
C TRP A 54 -3.49 -5.13 6.28
N ILE A 55 -4.58 -4.46 5.85
CA ILE A 55 -5.95 -4.78 6.25
C ILE A 55 -6.31 -6.22 5.85
N LEU A 56 -6.01 -6.62 4.61
CA LEU A 56 -6.29 -7.98 4.14
C LEU A 56 -5.58 -9.03 5.00
N PHE A 57 -4.29 -8.83 5.28
CA PHE A 57 -3.54 -9.72 6.16
C PHE A 57 -4.14 -9.76 7.57
N PHE A 58 -4.52 -8.61 8.11
CA PHE A 58 -5.15 -8.54 9.43
C PHE A 58 -6.44 -9.35 9.49
N PHE A 59 -7.34 -9.19 8.51
CA PHE A 59 -8.59 -9.96 8.45
C PHE A 59 -8.37 -11.45 8.20
N VAL A 60 -7.44 -11.81 7.31
CA VAL A 60 -7.10 -13.20 7.02
C VAL A 60 -6.51 -13.88 8.25
N SER A 61 -5.55 -13.25 8.93
CA SER A 61 -4.96 -13.78 10.17
C SER A 61 -6.02 -14.00 11.24
N ARG A 62 -6.92 -13.02 11.46
CA ARG A 62 -8.03 -13.17 12.41
C ARG A 62 -9.00 -14.29 12.05
N ARG A 63 -9.23 -14.53 10.74
CA ARG A 63 -10.10 -15.60 10.29
C ARG A 63 -9.46 -16.97 10.49
N ILE A 64 -8.16 -17.09 10.23
CA ILE A 64 -7.41 -18.35 10.42
C ILE A 64 -7.37 -18.72 11.91
N GLU A 65 -7.08 -17.77 12.80
CA GLU A 65 -7.08 -18.00 14.25
C GLU A 65 -8.42 -18.57 14.73
N LYS A 66 -9.55 -18.00 14.27
CA LYS A 66 -10.89 -18.48 14.62
C LYS A 66 -11.28 -19.84 14.03
N SER A 67 -10.64 -20.28 12.94
CA SER A 67 -10.94 -21.56 12.31
C SER A 67 -10.11 -22.73 12.87
N VAL A 68 -9.07 -22.42 13.64
CA VAL A 68 -8.15 -23.41 14.24
C VAL A 68 -8.53 -23.72 15.69
N GLU A 69 -9.36 -22.87 16.32
CA GLU A 69 -10.02 -23.09 17.62
C GLU A 69 -11.31 -23.91 17.47
#